data_AF-A0A6L3CFT4-F1
#
_entry.id   AF-A0A6L3CFT4-F1
#
_cell.length_a   1.000
_cell.length_b   1.000
_cell.length_c   1.000
_cell.angle_alpha   90.00
_cell.angle_beta   90.00
_cell.angle_gamma   90.00
#
_symmetry.space_group_name_H-M   'P 1'
#
loop_
_entity.id
_entity.type
_entity.pdbx_description
1 polymer ?
#
loop_
_entity_poly.entity_id
_entity_poly.type
_entity_poly.pdbx_seq_one_letter_code
_entity_poly.pdbx_strand_id
1 'polypeptide(L)'
;MIANPSDVRNLLESHYFLFAFLSSLGTLQIAVTGSGIRALWLTPYRRVTRWLGFVCIITGVLFFFGQPLFVDGPWAAGSVQADSTTRAWGVASWDELAGARNVNDIHGGLDGVDQAIWFSLAAIIAFSVSVVFGALSIKANTKELRVDAKLDDDDIDGLAGLVHRSYFSNLPISVRNFRLEARKFWRDGVRSADRWSLIKIISGGSNQ
;
A
#
# COMPACT_ATOMS: atom_id res chain seq x y z
N MET A 1 4.01 -27.88 26.44
CA MET A 1 2.59 -27.46 26.41
C MET A 1 2.17 -27.51 24.95
N ILE A 2 1.10 -28.21 24.60
CA ILE A 2 0.63 -28.29 23.20
C ILE A 2 0.06 -26.92 22.82
N ALA A 3 0.52 -26.35 21.70
CA ALA A 3 0.04 -25.07 21.20
C ALA A 3 -1.41 -25.18 20.73
N ASN A 4 -2.26 -24.23 21.13
CA ASN A 4 -3.60 -24.14 20.58
C ASN A 4 -3.52 -23.56 19.15
N PRO A 5 -4.12 -24.21 18.13
CA PRO A 5 -4.09 -23.73 16.75
C PRO A 5 -4.59 -22.28 16.57
N SER A 6 -5.54 -21.82 17.38
CA SER A 6 -6.02 -20.43 17.33
C SER A 6 -4.94 -19.42 17.71
N ASP A 7 -4.12 -19.77 18.70
CA ASP A 7 -3.08 -18.87 19.22
C ASP A 7 -1.92 -18.77 18.23
N VAL A 8 -1.58 -19.89 17.58
CA VAL A 8 -0.63 -19.93 16.47
C VAL A 8 -1.12 -19.06 15.32
N ARG A 9 -2.40 -19.19 14.93
CA ARG A 9 -2.97 -18.40 13.84
C ARG A 9 -2.95 -16.91 14.13
N ASN A 10 -3.45 -16.48 15.29
CA ASN A 10 -3.47 -15.07 15.68
C ASN A 10 -2.05 -14.46 15.73
N LEU A 11 -1.07 -15.23 16.20
CA LEU A 11 0.33 -14.83 16.21
C LEU A 11 0.86 -14.63 14.78
N LEU A 12 0.64 -15.59 13.88
CA LEU A 12 1.08 -15.50 12.49
C LEU A 12 0.37 -14.36 11.73
N GLU A 13 -0.93 -14.20 11.91
CA GLU A 13 -1.73 -13.10 11.35
C GLU A 13 -1.15 -11.74 11.75
N SER A 14 -0.93 -11.52 13.05
CA SER A 14 -0.41 -10.24 13.55
C SER A 14 1.01 -9.94 13.04
N HIS A 15 1.88 -10.95 13.01
CA HIS A 15 3.25 -10.79 12.52
C HIS A 15 3.27 -10.52 11.02
N TYR A 16 2.45 -11.24 10.25
CA TYR A 16 2.31 -11.07 8.83
C TYR A 16 1.74 -9.69 8.48
N PHE A 17 0.70 -9.25 9.22
CA PHE A 17 0.13 -7.92 9.05
C PHE A 17 1.17 -6.82 9.27
N LEU A 18 1.95 -6.90 10.36
CA LEU A 18 3.01 -5.92 10.64
C LEU A 18 4.08 -5.92 9.55
N PHE A 19 4.50 -7.10 9.08
CA PHE A 19 5.43 -7.25 7.96
C PHE A 19 4.89 -6.60 6.68
N ALA A 20 3.66 -6.92 6.30
CA ALA A 20 3.02 -6.39 5.11
C ALA A 20 2.86 -4.86 5.21
N PHE A 21 2.52 -4.35 6.40
CA PHE A 21 2.37 -2.91 6.65
C PHE A 21 3.71 -2.18 6.48
N LEU A 22 4.77 -2.65 7.15
CA LEU A 22 6.09 -2.03 7.07
C LEU A 22 6.67 -2.11 5.66
N SER A 23 6.50 -3.26 4.99
CA SER A 23 6.98 -3.45 3.62
C SER A 23 6.23 -2.56 2.62
N SER A 24 4.90 -2.45 2.76
CA SER A 24 4.08 -1.58 1.92
C SER A 24 4.39 -0.11 2.15
N LEU A 25 4.50 0.31 3.42
CA LEU A 25 4.87 1.69 3.76
C LEU A 25 6.27 2.03 3.23
N GLY A 26 7.23 1.13 3.43
CA GLY A 26 8.60 1.35 2.99
C GLY A 26 8.74 1.40 1.47
N THR A 27 8.07 0.49 0.76
CA THR A 27 8.00 0.49 -0.72
C THR A 27 7.35 1.76 -1.23
N LEU A 28 6.24 2.18 -0.61
CA LEU A 28 5.57 3.44 -0.94
C LEU A 28 6.53 4.62 -0.78
N GLN A 29 7.25 4.73 0.34
CA GLN A 29 8.20 5.82 0.58
C GLN A 29 9.33 5.86 -0.46
N ILE A 30 9.86 4.71 -0.86
CA ILE A 30 10.89 4.65 -1.92
C ILE A 30 10.30 5.09 -3.26
N ALA A 31 9.10 4.63 -3.60
CA ALA A 31 8.43 4.99 -4.85
C ALA A 31 8.11 6.49 -4.94
N VAL A 32 7.49 7.06 -3.91
CA VAL A 32 7.07 8.48 -3.89
C VAL A 32 8.26 9.45 -3.82
N THR A 33 9.38 9.02 -3.24
CA THR A 33 10.62 9.81 -3.29
C THR A 33 11.34 9.69 -4.62
N GLY A 34 11.16 8.59 -5.36
CA GLY A 34 11.59 8.42 -6.75
C GLY A 34 10.82 9.34 -7.70
N SER A 35 9.49 9.38 -7.58
CA SER A 35 8.60 10.17 -8.43
C SER A 35 8.43 11.64 -8.02
N GLY A 36 8.91 12.04 -6.83
CA GLY A 36 8.84 13.42 -6.37
C GLY A 36 7.49 13.83 -5.77
N ILE A 37 6.61 12.87 -5.47
CA ILE A 37 5.28 13.07 -4.88
C ILE A 37 5.41 13.44 -3.40
N ARG A 38 5.70 14.72 -3.11
CA ARG A 38 5.99 15.22 -1.75
C ARG A 38 4.82 15.06 -0.78
N ALA A 39 3.59 15.09 -1.28
CA ALA A 39 2.38 14.97 -0.47
C ALA A 39 2.19 13.64 0.24
N LEU A 40 3.01 12.65 -0.08
CA LEU A 40 3.01 11.33 0.54
C LEU A 40 4.28 11.08 1.37
N TRP A 41 5.22 12.02 1.42
CA TRP A 41 6.48 11.80 2.14
C TRP A 41 6.26 11.83 3.66
N LEU A 42 6.75 10.82 4.37
CA LEU A 42 6.69 10.80 5.84
C LEU A 42 7.41 11.98 6.49
N THR A 43 8.46 12.52 5.84
CA THR A 43 9.23 13.66 6.34
C THR A 43 9.45 14.70 5.25
N PRO A 44 9.73 15.98 5.60
CA PRO A 44 10.00 17.03 4.60
C PRO A 44 11.23 16.74 3.74
N TYR A 45 12.16 15.94 4.24
CA TYR A 45 13.45 15.69 3.61
C TYR A 45 13.44 14.39 2.79
N ARG A 46 13.67 14.52 1.47
CA ARG A 46 13.70 13.40 0.51
C ARG A 46 14.60 12.25 0.94
N ARG A 47 15.82 12.56 1.38
CA ARG A 47 16.82 11.55 1.78
C ARG A 47 16.35 10.77 3.02
N VAL A 48 15.80 11.47 4.00
CA VAL A 48 15.32 10.85 5.24
C VAL A 48 14.12 9.96 4.96
N THR A 49 13.13 10.42 4.18
CA THR A 49 11.98 9.59 3.79
C THR A 49 12.41 8.32 3.05
N ARG A 50 13.37 8.43 2.13
CA ARG A 50 13.87 7.27 1.39
C ARG A 50 14.59 6.27 2.31
N TRP A 51 15.42 6.76 3.24
CA TRP A 51 16.09 5.93 4.23
C TRP A 51 15.10 5.25 5.18
N LEU A 52 14.11 5.98 5.68
CA LEU A 52 13.02 5.40 6.47
C LEU A 52 12.31 4.28 5.68
N GLY A 53 12.09 4.48 4.39
CA GLY A 53 11.52 3.44 3.54
C GLY A 53 12.34 2.15 3.51
N PHE A 54 13.65 2.25 3.32
CA PHE A 54 14.55 1.09 3.40
C PHE A 54 14.55 0.44 4.78
N VAL A 55 14.63 1.25 5.85
CA VAL A 55 14.62 0.76 7.23
C VAL A 55 13.32 0.02 7.53
N CYS A 56 12.16 0.52 7.09
CA CYS A 56 10.87 -0.17 7.25
C CYS A 56 10.86 -1.55 6.59
N ILE A 57 11.33 -1.66 5.34
CA ILE A 57 11.38 -2.96 4.64
C ILE A 57 12.29 -3.94 5.38
N ILE A 58 13.52 -3.52 5.71
CA ILE A 58 14.48 -4.38 6.41
C ILE A 58 13.94 -4.80 7.77
N THR A 59 13.34 -3.87 8.52
CA THR A 59 12.73 -4.16 9.83
C THR A 59 11.59 -5.15 9.70
N GLY A 60 10.72 -4.99 8.70
CA GLY A 60 9.63 -5.94 8.44
C GLY A 60 10.16 -7.35 8.16
N VAL A 61 11.16 -7.47 7.28
CA VAL A 61 11.79 -8.75 6.93
C VAL A 61 12.44 -9.40 8.17
N LEU A 62 13.25 -8.64 8.90
CA LEU A 62 13.93 -9.14 10.10
C LEU A 62 12.93 -9.53 11.20
N PHE A 63 11.86 -8.76 11.38
CA PHE A 63 10.81 -9.08 12.34
C PHE A 63 10.08 -10.36 11.94
N PHE A 64 9.65 -10.49 10.69
CA PHE A 64 8.88 -11.65 10.28
C PHE A 64 9.70 -12.94 10.26
N PHE A 65 10.85 -12.90 9.57
CA PHE A 65 11.68 -14.09 9.34
C PHE A 65 12.73 -14.31 10.42
N GLY A 66 13.23 -13.25 11.06
CA GLY A 66 14.31 -13.36 12.06
C GLY A 66 13.80 -13.59 13.49
N GLN A 67 12.60 -13.10 13.84
CA GLN A 67 12.04 -13.27 15.19
C GLN A 67 12.04 -14.72 15.71
N PRO A 68 11.77 -15.76 14.88
CA PRO A 68 11.83 -17.15 15.33
C PRO A 68 13.14 -17.59 16.00
N LEU A 69 14.25 -16.91 15.72
CA LEU A 69 15.58 -17.18 16.31
C LEU A 69 15.80 -16.58 17.70
N PHE A 70 14.92 -15.68 18.13
CA PHE A 70 15.15 -14.89 19.34
C PHE A 70 13.99 -14.91 20.32
N VAL A 71 12.79 -15.22 19.86
CA VAL A 71 11.57 -15.18 20.68
C VAL A 71 10.82 -16.50 20.54
N ASP A 72 10.36 -16.99 21.69
CA ASP A 72 9.63 -18.25 21.79
C ASP A 72 8.32 -18.20 21.00
N GLY A 73 8.09 -19.23 20.19
CA GLY A 73 6.85 -19.44 19.46
C GLY A 73 6.70 -20.86 18.93
N PRO A 74 5.75 -21.12 18.03
CA PRO A 74 5.47 -22.45 17.46
C PRO A 74 6.52 -22.87 16.42
N TRP A 75 7.80 -22.78 16.77
CA TRP A 75 8.95 -23.08 15.90
C TRP A 75 10.15 -23.56 16.72
N ALA A 76 9.93 -24.26 17.84
CA ALA A 76 11.04 -24.83 18.60
C ALA A 76 11.87 -25.79 17.73
N ALA A 77 13.19 -25.74 17.93
CA ALA A 77 14.14 -26.59 17.23
C ALA A 77 13.73 -28.08 17.28
N GLY A 78 13.77 -28.76 16.12
CA GLY A 78 13.37 -30.16 15.95
C GLY A 78 11.86 -30.38 15.85
N SER A 79 11.04 -29.35 16.01
CA SER A 79 9.57 -29.43 15.86
C SER A 79 9.04 -28.66 14.65
N VAL A 80 9.91 -28.03 13.86
CA VAL A 80 9.52 -27.18 12.73
C VAL A 80 8.76 -27.93 11.64
N GLN A 81 9.03 -29.23 11.45
CA GLN A 81 8.28 -30.06 10.49
C GLN A 81 7.03 -30.73 11.09
N ALA A 82 6.77 -30.55 12.39
CA ALA A 82 5.63 -31.13 13.05
C ALA A 82 4.35 -30.31 12.81
N ASP A 83 3.19 -30.98 12.86
CA ASP A 83 1.88 -30.32 12.84
C ASP A 83 1.73 -29.39 14.05
N SER A 84 0.97 -28.30 13.93
CA SER A 84 0.89 -27.29 15.00
C SER A 84 0.40 -27.83 16.35
N THR A 85 -0.42 -28.87 16.33
CA THR A 85 -0.94 -29.57 17.52
C THR A 85 0.14 -30.39 18.24
N THR A 86 1.28 -30.61 17.58
CA THR A 86 2.44 -31.32 18.13
C THR A 86 3.69 -30.46 18.18
N ARG A 87 3.66 -29.25 17.59
CA ARG A 87 4.76 -28.29 17.69
C ARG A 87 5.04 -27.88 19.12
N ALA A 88 6.31 -27.88 19.46
CA ALA A 88 6.78 -27.36 20.72
C ALA A 88 6.97 -25.84 20.63
N TRP A 89 6.69 -25.17 21.73
CA TRP A 89 6.93 -23.74 21.87
C TRP A 89 8.40 -23.50 22.25
N GLY A 90 9.07 -22.59 21.56
CA GLY A 90 10.48 -22.29 21.77
C GLY A 90 11.11 -21.54 20.61
N VAL A 91 12.43 -21.50 20.60
CA VAL A 91 13.24 -20.82 19.58
C VAL A 91 13.66 -21.81 18.47
N ALA A 92 13.67 -21.33 17.23
CA ALA A 92 14.14 -22.09 16.07
C ALA A 92 15.67 -22.12 16.00
N SER A 93 16.23 -23.20 15.45
CA SER A 93 17.63 -23.22 15.06
C SER A 93 17.84 -22.54 13.70
N TRP A 94 19.08 -22.13 13.41
CA TRP A 94 19.43 -21.45 12.15
C TRP A 94 19.16 -22.28 10.90
N ASP A 95 19.35 -23.60 10.99
CA ASP A 95 19.10 -24.56 9.91
C ASP A 95 17.61 -24.79 9.64
N GLU A 96 16.76 -24.59 10.65
CA GLU A 96 15.31 -24.76 10.53
C GLU A 96 14.54 -23.46 10.29
N LEU A 97 15.24 -22.31 10.23
CA LEU A 97 14.62 -20.99 10.09
C LEU A 97 13.68 -20.87 8.90
N ALA A 98 14.07 -21.45 7.76
CA ALA A 98 13.26 -21.44 6.54
C ALA A 98 11.91 -22.16 6.72
N GLY A 99 11.88 -23.19 7.58
CA GLY A 99 10.66 -23.94 7.91
C GLY A 99 9.87 -23.35 9.08
N ALA A 100 10.48 -22.49 9.92
CA ALA A 100 9.90 -22.02 11.17
C ALA A 100 8.50 -21.39 11.00
N ARG A 101 8.31 -20.66 9.88
CA ARG A 101 7.04 -20.01 9.51
C ARG A 101 6.15 -20.86 8.61
N ASN A 102 6.63 -22.00 8.11
CA ASN A 102 5.86 -22.89 7.25
C ASN A 102 4.96 -23.78 8.10
N VAL A 103 3.82 -23.23 8.53
CA VAL A 103 2.78 -23.95 9.29
C VAL A 103 1.62 -24.24 8.34
N ASN A 104 1.11 -25.46 8.36
CA ASN A 104 -0.04 -25.82 7.53
C ASN A 104 -1.29 -25.05 7.98
N ASP A 105 -2.11 -24.59 7.03
CA ASP A 105 -3.26 -23.70 7.26
C ASP A 105 -4.34 -24.35 8.14
N ILE A 106 -4.66 -25.62 7.91
CA ILE A 106 -5.57 -26.43 8.74
C ILE A 106 -5.10 -26.60 10.19
N HIS A 107 -3.85 -26.25 10.45
CA HIS A 107 -3.19 -26.35 11.74
C HIS A 107 -2.84 -24.94 12.26
N GLY A 108 -3.55 -23.89 11.85
CA GLY A 108 -3.31 -22.53 12.35
C GLY A 108 -2.15 -21.83 11.67
N GLY A 109 -1.62 -22.39 10.58
CA GLY A 109 -0.92 -21.64 9.56
C GLY A 109 -1.82 -20.61 8.88
N LEU A 110 -1.20 -19.71 8.13
CA LEU A 110 -1.91 -18.62 7.47
C LEU A 110 -2.21 -19.02 6.02
N ASP A 111 -3.49 -19.20 5.68
CA ASP A 111 -3.88 -19.53 4.31
C ASP A 111 -3.68 -18.34 3.35
N GLY A 112 -3.74 -18.62 2.04
CA GLY A 112 -3.52 -17.60 1.01
C GLY A 112 -4.58 -16.51 0.96
N VAL A 113 -5.83 -16.80 1.35
CA VAL A 113 -6.94 -15.84 1.37
C VAL A 113 -6.76 -14.86 2.52
N ASP A 114 -6.45 -15.36 3.71
CA ASP A 114 -6.14 -14.55 4.90
C ASP A 114 -4.92 -13.68 4.63
N GLN A 115 -3.86 -14.22 4.00
CA GLN A 115 -2.70 -13.45 3.57
C GLN A 115 -3.07 -12.29 2.62
N ALA A 116 -3.97 -12.54 1.66
CA ALA A 116 -4.40 -11.52 0.72
C ALA A 116 -5.22 -10.41 1.39
N ILE A 117 -6.10 -10.77 2.32
CA ILE A 117 -6.91 -9.82 3.11
C ILE A 117 -5.99 -8.94 3.96
N TRP A 118 -5.12 -9.56 4.76
CA TRP A 118 -4.22 -8.83 5.66
C TRP A 118 -3.22 -7.96 4.91
N PHE A 119 -2.69 -8.44 3.76
CA PHE A 119 -1.84 -7.63 2.91
C PHE A 119 -2.56 -6.39 2.39
N SER A 120 -3.77 -6.56 1.86
CA SER A 120 -4.56 -5.46 1.30
C SER A 120 -4.89 -4.42 2.36
N LEU A 121 -5.31 -4.88 3.55
CA LEU A 121 -5.59 -4.00 4.68
C LEU A 121 -4.33 -3.24 5.13
N ALA A 122 -3.21 -3.95 5.25
CA ALA A 122 -1.92 -3.36 5.62
C ALA A 122 -1.46 -2.30 4.61
N ALA A 123 -1.63 -2.54 3.31
CA ALA A 123 -1.31 -1.59 2.26
C ALA A 123 -2.19 -0.33 2.31
N ILE A 124 -3.49 -0.48 2.56
CA ILE A 124 -4.42 0.65 2.72
C ILE A 124 -4.05 1.50 3.94
N ILE A 125 -3.71 0.87 5.06
CA ILE A 125 -3.28 1.57 6.28
C ILE A 125 -1.95 2.28 6.05
N ALA A 126 -0.98 1.62 5.41
CA ALA A 126 0.30 2.24 5.05
C ALA A 126 0.11 3.47 4.16
N PHE A 127 -0.77 3.39 3.17
CA PHE A 127 -1.14 4.53 2.33
C PHE A 127 -1.79 5.65 3.16
N SER A 128 -2.74 5.31 4.04
CA SER A 128 -3.43 6.28 4.90
C SER A 128 -2.46 7.02 5.82
N VAL A 129 -1.52 6.30 6.43
CA VAL A 129 -0.42 6.88 7.21
C VAL A 129 0.40 7.83 6.34
N SER A 130 0.80 7.40 5.14
CA SER A 130 1.56 8.23 4.20
C SER A 130 0.84 9.53 3.83
N VAL A 131 -0.48 9.49 3.62
CA VAL A 131 -1.31 10.65 3.31
C VAL A 131 -1.34 11.64 4.49
N VAL A 132 -1.56 11.14 5.71
CA VAL A 132 -1.63 11.98 6.91
C VAL A 132 -0.28 12.64 7.20
N PHE A 133 0.80 11.85 7.23
CA PHE A 133 2.14 12.38 7.48
C PHE A 133 2.66 13.25 6.33
N GLY A 134 2.31 12.93 5.09
CA GLY A 134 2.64 13.74 3.93
C GLY A 134 1.97 15.11 3.94
N ALA A 135 0.73 15.21 4.41
CA ALA A 135 0.07 16.51 4.64
C ALA A 135 0.80 17.34 5.71
N LEU A 136 1.24 16.71 6.80
CA LEU A 136 2.03 17.37 7.85
C LEU A 136 3.42 17.80 7.33
N SER A 137 4.06 16.94 6.54
CA SER A 137 5.36 17.17 5.91
C SER A 137 5.34 18.37 4.98
N ILE A 138 4.32 18.47 4.10
CA ILE A 138 4.12 19.65 3.26
C ILE A 138 3.95 20.89 4.12
N LYS A 139 3.07 20.86 5.14
CA LYS A 139 2.82 22.02 6.00
C LYS A 139 4.09 22.50 6.72
N ALA A 140 4.96 21.57 7.15
CA ALA A 140 6.24 21.90 7.77
C ALA A 140 7.19 22.58 6.76
N ASN A 141 7.24 22.09 5.52
CA ASN A 141 8.08 22.65 4.46
C ASN A 141 7.56 23.99 3.92
N THR A 142 6.24 24.20 3.87
CA THR A 142 5.62 25.46 3.40
C THR A 142 5.93 26.65 4.34
N LYS A 143 6.27 26.41 5.62
CA LYS A 143 6.79 27.48 6.49
C LYS A 143 8.14 28.02 6.01
N GLU A 144 8.97 27.20 5.38
CA GLU A 144 10.24 27.63 4.78
C GLU A 144 10.05 28.20 3.36
N LEU A 145 9.13 27.64 2.57
CA LEU A 145 8.91 28.01 1.15
C LEU A 145 8.03 29.25 0.90
N ARG A 146 7.31 29.76 1.91
CA ARG A 146 6.45 30.96 1.77
C ARG A 146 7.21 32.25 1.44
N VAL A 147 8.54 32.23 1.46
CA VAL A 147 9.38 33.37 1.08
C VAL A 147 9.44 33.56 -0.45
N ASP A 148 9.23 32.53 -1.28
CA ASP A 148 9.70 32.59 -2.69
C ASP A 148 8.77 32.16 -3.84
N ALA A 149 7.57 31.61 -3.63
CA ALA A 149 6.82 31.05 -4.78
C ALA A 149 5.35 31.46 -4.86
N LYS A 150 5.13 32.56 -5.59
CA LYS A 150 3.88 32.89 -6.26
C LYS A 150 4.03 32.37 -7.70
N LEU A 151 3.73 31.10 -7.95
CA LEU A 151 3.75 30.51 -9.30
C LEU A 151 2.39 29.90 -9.62
N ASP A 152 1.96 30.13 -10.87
CA ASP A 152 0.73 29.65 -11.50
C ASP A 152 0.53 28.15 -11.28
N ASP A 153 -0.42 27.81 -10.41
CA ASP A 153 -0.67 26.45 -9.91
C ASP A 153 -2.07 25.96 -10.33
N ASP A 154 -2.66 26.61 -11.33
CA ASP A 154 -4.02 26.33 -11.82
C ASP A 154 -4.08 25.27 -12.94
N ASP A 155 -2.92 24.85 -13.47
CA ASP A 155 -2.83 23.90 -14.61
C ASP A 155 -2.25 22.51 -14.23
N ILE A 156 -1.92 22.28 -12.95
CA ILE A 156 -1.36 21.01 -12.48
C ILE A 156 -2.41 20.23 -11.68
N ASP A 157 -2.97 19.18 -12.30
CA ASP A 157 -4.06 18.36 -11.76
C ASP A 157 -3.64 16.92 -11.40
N GLY A 158 -4.55 16.20 -10.72
CA GLY A 158 -4.41 14.76 -10.49
C GLY A 158 -3.16 14.39 -9.69
N LEU A 159 -2.51 13.28 -10.01
CA LEU A 159 -1.32 12.83 -9.26
C LEU A 159 -0.17 13.85 -9.33
N ALA A 160 -0.08 14.65 -10.40
CA ALA A 160 0.95 15.67 -10.55
C ALA A 160 0.81 16.80 -9.51
N GLY A 161 -0.42 17.12 -9.10
CA GLY A 161 -0.68 18.13 -8.06
C GLY A 161 -0.10 17.74 -6.68
N LEU A 162 0.14 16.45 -6.44
CA LEU A 162 0.74 15.96 -5.19
C LEU A 162 2.24 16.26 -5.06
N VAL A 163 2.88 16.83 -6.08
CA VAL A 163 4.26 17.33 -5.98
C VAL A 163 4.31 18.59 -5.09
N HIS A 164 3.26 19.42 -5.14
CA HIS A 164 3.25 20.74 -4.51
C HIS A 164 2.17 20.90 -3.43
N ARG A 165 1.09 20.11 -3.50
CA ARG A 165 -0.09 20.24 -2.63
C ARG A 165 -0.33 18.96 -1.84
N SER A 166 -0.89 19.09 -0.64
CA SER A 166 -1.31 17.93 0.14
C SER A 166 -2.42 17.14 -0.56
N TYR A 167 -2.55 15.85 -0.23
CA TYR A 167 -3.61 15.00 -0.78
C TYR A 167 -5.01 15.60 -0.58
N PHE A 168 -5.30 16.13 0.61
CA PHE A 168 -6.61 16.71 0.94
C PHE A 168 -6.95 17.95 0.12
N SER A 169 -5.95 18.79 -0.19
CA SER A 169 -6.14 19.95 -1.06
C SER A 169 -6.29 19.57 -2.54
N ASN A 170 -5.66 18.47 -2.96
CA ASN A 170 -5.63 18.06 -4.35
C ASN A 170 -6.83 17.19 -4.76
N LEU A 171 -7.40 16.44 -3.82
CA LEU A 171 -8.56 15.57 -4.02
C LEU A 171 -9.80 16.29 -4.60
N PRO A 172 -10.29 17.42 -4.05
CA PRO A 172 -11.49 18.06 -4.59
C PRO A 172 -11.30 18.58 -6.03
N ILE A 173 -10.09 19.07 -6.35
CA ILE A 173 -9.73 19.53 -7.71
C ILE A 173 -9.72 18.34 -8.66
N SER A 174 -9.05 17.25 -8.28
CA SER A 174 -8.98 16.01 -9.07
C SER A 174 -10.36 15.41 -9.32
N VAL A 175 -11.24 15.37 -8.30
CA VAL A 175 -12.62 14.86 -8.45
C VAL A 175 -13.46 15.74 -9.36
N ARG A 176 -13.34 17.06 -9.25
CA ARG A 176 -14.03 18.01 -10.15
C ARG A 176 -13.62 17.76 -11.59
N ASN A 177 -12.32 17.64 -11.85
CA ASN A 177 -11.79 17.50 -13.20
C ASN A 177 -12.13 16.12 -13.78
N PHE A 178 -12.03 15.05 -13.00
CA PHE A 178 -12.52 13.72 -13.39
C PHE A 178 -14.00 13.74 -13.79
N ARG A 179 -14.86 14.42 -13.03
CA ARG A 179 -16.29 14.55 -13.38
C ARG A 179 -16.49 15.31 -14.70
N LEU A 180 -15.72 16.36 -14.94
CA LEU A 180 -15.79 17.15 -16.18
C LEU A 180 -15.31 16.32 -17.39
N GLU A 181 -14.20 15.60 -17.25
CA GLU A 181 -13.65 14.71 -18.26
C GLU A 181 -14.58 13.55 -18.57
N ALA A 182 -15.10 12.86 -17.56
CA ALA A 182 -16.08 11.79 -17.73
C ALA A 182 -17.32 12.29 -18.46
N ARG A 183 -17.84 13.47 -18.09
CA ARG A 183 -18.98 14.10 -18.78
C ARG A 183 -18.66 14.44 -20.23
N LYS A 184 -17.45 14.93 -20.52
CA LYS A 184 -16.99 15.23 -21.88
C LYS A 184 -16.88 13.95 -22.70
N PHE A 185 -16.23 12.92 -22.17
CA PHE A 185 -16.12 11.60 -22.78
C PHE A 185 -17.49 11.02 -23.12
N TRP A 186 -18.44 11.02 -22.18
CA TRP A 186 -19.80 10.53 -22.42
C TRP A 186 -20.53 11.34 -23.50
N ARG A 187 -20.44 12.68 -23.46
CA ARG A 187 -21.05 13.55 -24.48
C ARG A 187 -20.46 13.32 -25.86
N ASP A 188 -19.15 13.18 -25.96
CA ASP A 188 -18.45 12.95 -27.23
C ASP A 188 -18.69 11.52 -27.75
N GLY A 189 -18.75 10.53 -26.84
CA GLY A 189 -19.13 9.15 -27.13
C GLY A 189 -20.57 9.05 -27.66
N VAL A 190 -21.53 9.72 -27.02
CA VAL A 190 -22.92 9.80 -27.48
C VAL A 190 -22.99 10.48 -28.85
N ARG A 191 -22.28 11.60 -29.07
CA ARG A 191 -22.22 12.26 -30.38
C ARG A 191 -21.55 11.40 -31.45
N SER A 192 -20.56 10.59 -31.08
CA SER A 192 -19.95 9.62 -31.98
C SER A 192 -20.96 8.53 -32.34
N ALA A 193 -21.60 7.90 -31.35
CA ALA A 193 -22.61 6.87 -31.58
C ALA A 193 -23.79 7.39 -32.44
N ASP A 194 -24.22 8.63 -32.22
CA ASP A 194 -25.27 9.28 -33.02
C ASP A 194 -24.84 9.55 -34.48
N ARG A 195 -23.54 9.77 -34.75
CA ARG A 195 -23.00 9.86 -36.13
C ARG A 195 -22.95 8.52 -36.86
N TRP A 196 -22.78 7.42 -36.12
CA TRP A 196 -22.75 6.05 -36.66
C TRP A 196 -24.13 5.36 -36.58
N SER A 197 -25.15 6.09 -36.14
CA SER A 197 -26.54 5.62 -36.11
C SER A 197 -26.98 5.26 -37.53
N LEU A 198 -27.17 3.96 -37.78
CA LEU A 198 -27.69 3.43 -39.05
C LEU A 198 -28.99 4.11 -39.47
N ILE A 199 -29.82 4.55 -38.51
CA ILE A 199 -31.07 5.26 -38.78
C ILE A 199 -30.80 6.59 -39.51
N LYS A 200 -29.78 7.36 -39.09
CA LYS A 200 -29.40 8.63 -39.76
C LYS A 200 -28.70 8.41 -41.10
N ILE A 201 -27.91 7.34 -41.22
CA ILE A 201 -27.23 6.99 -42.47
C ILE A 201 -28.26 6.56 -43.53
N ILE A 202 -29.24 5.75 -43.13
CA ILE A 202 -30.31 5.27 -44.01
C ILE A 202 -31.32 6.39 -44.34
N SER A 203 -31.69 7.23 -43.37
CA SER A 203 -32.63 8.34 -43.60
C SER A 203 -31.99 9.55 -44.31
N GLY A 204 -30.68 9.73 -44.20
CA GLY A 204 -29.93 10.77 -44.92
C GLY A 204 -29.62 10.39 -46.38
N GLY A 205 -29.53 9.09 -46.67
CA GLY A 205 -29.38 8.55 -48.03
C GLY A 205 -30.68 8.50 -48.84
N SER A 206 -31.85 8.69 -48.22
CA SER A 206 -33.16 8.61 -48.90
C SER A 206 -33.66 9.93 -49.49
N ASN A 207 -32.83 10.98 -49.49
CA ASN A 207 -33.14 12.30 -50.07
C ASN A 207 -32.20 12.69 -51.23
N GLN A 208 -31.61 11.71 -51.91
CA GLN A 208 -30.99 11.90 -53.24
C GLN A 208 -31.80 11.20 -54.32
#